data_AF-R5PC65-F1
#
_entry.id   AF-R5PC65-F1
#
_cell.length_a   1.000
_cell.length_b   1.000
_cell.length_c   1.000
_cell.angle_alpha   90.00
_cell.angle_beta   90.00
_cell.angle_gamma   90.00
#
_symmetry.space_group_name_H-M   'P 1'
#
loop_
_entity.id
_entity.type
_entity.pdbx_description
1 polymer ?
#
loop_
_entity_poly.entity_id
_entity_poly.type
_entity_poly.pdbx_seq_one_letter_code
_entity_poly.pdbx_strand_id
1 'polypeptide(L)'
;MHGAFGIAYPYGNSTVLPFEKRYFSGGANSVRGWGVRELGPGRFRGTDGRIDFINQTGDMKLDLSAEYRTYLFWKFDGAAFVDAGNIWTLRSYAEQPGGQFHFTDFYKQIAVAYGIGLRLNFGYFILRFDMGMKAINPAYETKNEHYAFLHPDFSRDFSFHFAVGMPF
;
A
#
# COMPACT_ATOMS: atom_id res chain seq x y z
N MET A 1 7.08 -15.03 1.82
CA MET A 1 7.28 -13.65 2.30
C MET A 1 8.08 -12.91 1.25
N HIS A 2 7.71 -11.66 0.97
CA HIS A 2 8.39 -10.78 0.02
C HIS A 2 8.55 -9.40 0.66
N GLY A 3 9.65 -8.72 0.36
CA GLY A 3 9.88 -7.35 0.78
C GLY A 3 10.55 -6.59 -0.35
N ALA A 4 10.11 -5.36 -0.57
CA ALA A 4 10.68 -4.42 -1.52
C ALA A 4 10.99 -3.11 -0.81
N PHE A 5 12.19 -2.61 -1.04
CA PHE A 5 12.62 -1.29 -0.59
C PHE A 5 13.16 -0.53 -1.79
N GLY A 6 12.75 0.72 -1.92
CA GLY A 6 13.16 1.61 -3.02
C GLY A 6 13.51 2.99 -2.49
N ILE A 7 14.57 3.57 -3.03
CA ILE A 7 14.95 4.96 -2.77
C ILE A 7 15.36 5.61 -4.08
N ALA A 8 14.80 6.77 -4.35
CA ALA A 8 15.11 7.61 -5.48
C ALA A 8 15.64 8.94 -4.93
N TYR A 9 16.77 9.40 -5.45
CA TYR A 9 17.38 10.65 -5.02
C TYR A 9 17.69 11.54 -6.24
N PRO A 10 17.10 12.74 -6.35
CA PRO A 10 17.44 13.67 -7.42
C PRO A 10 18.83 14.28 -7.16
N TYR A 11 19.66 14.35 -8.21
CA TYR A 11 21.02 14.89 -8.14
C TYR A 11 21.29 15.89 -9.27
N GLY A 12 22.15 16.88 -9.01
CA GLY A 12 22.55 17.91 -9.97
C GLY A 12 21.56 19.08 -10.02
N ASN A 13 21.02 19.35 -11.20
CA ASN A 13 20.22 20.55 -11.48
C ASN A 13 18.73 20.45 -11.07
N SER A 14 18.28 19.29 -10.58
CA SER A 14 16.91 19.15 -10.08
C SER A 14 16.93 18.86 -8.58
N THR A 15 16.12 19.60 -7.84
CA THR A 15 15.87 19.37 -6.41
C THR A 15 14.67 18.45 -6.18
N VAL A 16 13.95 18.08 -7.24
CA VAL A 16 12.71 17.28 -7.19
C VAL A 16 12.79 16.14 -8.21
N LEU A 17 12.24 14.98 -7.83
CA LEU A 17 12.09 13.86 -8.76
C LEU A 17 10.91 14.10 -9.71
N PRO A 18 11.07 13.88 -11.02
CA PRO A 18 9.95 13.83 -11.95
C PRO A 18 8.89 12.84 -11.47
N PHE A 19 7.61 13.20 -11.61
CA PHE A 19 6.48 12.43 -11.09
C PHE A 19 6.50 10.97 -11.55
N GLU A 20 6.90 10.70 -12.80
CA GLU A 20 6.99 9.38 -13.41
C GLU A 20 8.04 8.48 -12.77
N LYS A 21 8.99 9.07 -12.04
CA LYS A 21 10.08 8.37 -11.33
C LYS A 21 9.83 8.25 -9.83
N ARG A 22 8.76 8.86 -9.31
CA ARG A 22 8.38 8.74 -7.90
C ARG A 22 7.69 7.41 -7.63
N TYR A 23 7.85 6.90 -6.42
CA TYR A 23 7.19 5.69 -5.98
C TYR A 23 5.76 5.97 -5.52
N PHE A 24 4.91 4.97 -5.69
CA PHE A 24 3.56 4.92 -5.13
C PHE A 24 3.34 3.57 -4.43
N SER A 25 2.42 3.54 -3.47
CA SER A 25 2.04 2.32 -2.75
C SER A 25 0.52 2.13 -2.77
N GLY A 26 0.09 0.91 -2.49
CA GLY A 26 -1.30 0.46 -2.60
C GLY A 26 -1.63 -0.28 -3.90
N GLY A 27 -2.66 -1.13 -3.84
CA GLY A 27 -3.12 -1.98 -4.93
C GLY A 27 -2.74 -3.47 -4.79
N ALA A 28 -3.20 -4.28 -5.75
CA ALA A 28 -3.12 -5.74 -5.74
C ALA A 28 -1.70 -6.35 -5.61
N ASN A 29 -0.65 -5.58 -5.93
CA ASN A 29 0.76 -6.00 -5.93
C ASN A 29 1.60 -5.29 -4.86
N SER A 30 0.98 -4.51 -3.99
CA SER A 30 1.63 -3.75 -2.92
C SER A 30 0.86 -4.01 -1.63
N VAL A 31 0.29 -2.98 -1.01
CA VAL A 31 -0.57 -3.13 0.18
C VAL A 31 -2.03 -3.28 -0.26
N ARG A 32 -2.54 -4.51 -0.23
CA ARG A 32 -3.87 -4.89 -0.79
C ARG A 32 -5.08 -4.31 -0.03
N GLY A 33 -4.89 -3.75 1.16
CA GLY A 33 -5.94 -3.02 1.88
C GLY A 33 -6.20 -1.61 1.33
N TRP A 34 -5.36 -1.10 0.43
CA TRP A 34 -5.52 0.21 -0.20
C TRP A 34 -5.75 0.07 -1.70
N GLY A 35 -6.47 1.03 -2.28
CA GLY A 35 -6.56 1.19 -3.72
C GLY A 35 -5.20 1.53 -4.34
N VAL A 36 -5.11 1.40 -5.66
CA VAL A 36 -3.90 1.73 -6.41
C VAL A 36 -3.57 3.20 -6.20
N ARG A 37 -2.37 3.50 -5.69
CA ARG A 37 -1.87 4.86 -5.41
C ARG A 37 -2.57 5.59 -4.26
N GLU A 38 -3.33 4.91 -3.41
CA GLU A 38 -4.02 5.58 -2.29
C GLU A 38 -3.17 5.72 -1.02
N LEU A 39 -2.04 5.01 -0.93
CA LEU A 39 -1.25 4.94 0.31
C LEU A 39 -0.07 5.92 0.32
N GLY A 40 -0.06 6.78 1.35
CA GLY A 40 1.05 7.68 1.71
C GLY A 40 1.03 9.03 0.97
N PRO A 41 2.14 9.80 1.01
CA PRO A 41 3.37 9.56 1.78
C PRO A 41 3.22 9.79 3.28
N GLY A 42 3.83 8.94 4.11
CA GLY A 42 3.84 9.09 5.57
C GLY A 42 2.42 9.11 6.14
N ARG A 43 2.05 10.24 6.77
CA ARG A 43 0.69 10.51 7.27
C ARG A 43 -0.14 11.42 6.38
N PHE A 44 0.38 11.79 5.21
CA PHE A 44 -0.29 12.71 4.32
C PHE A 44 -1.66 12.17 3.90
N ARG A 45 -2.68 13.01 4.04
CA ARG A 45 -4.03 12.74 3.57
C ARG A 45 -4.39 13.79 2.53
N GLY A 46 -4.63 13.31 1.32
CA GLY A 46 -5.26 14.10 0.28
C GLY A 46 -6.67 14.53 0.68
N THR A 47 -7.03 15.77 0.34
CA THR A 47 -8.32 16.37 0.76
C THR A 47 -9.30 16.51 -0.42
N ASP A 48 -8.82 16.40 -1.67
CA ASP A 48 -9.56 16.90 -2.84
C ASP A 48 -9.79 15.86 -3.95
N GLY A 49 -9.41 14.59 -3.76
CA GLY A 49 -9.73 13.41 -4.58
C GLY A 49 -9.16 13.38 -6.01
N ARG A 50 -9.04 14.53 -6.67
CA ARG A 50 -8.56 14.71 -8.05
C ARG A 50 -7.11 15.16 -8.14
N ILE A 51 -6.53 15.73 -7.07
CA ILE A 51 -5.11 16.12 -7.00
C ILE A 51 -4.33 15.17 -6.10
N ASP A 52 -5.03 14.39 -5.28
CA ASP A 52 -4.45 13.53 -4.27
C ASP A 52 -3.56 12.44 -4.87
N PHE A 53 -3.89 11.87 -6.03
CA PHE A 53 -3.06 10.85 -6.69
C PHE A 53 -1.68 11.39 -7.14
N ILE A 54 -1.56 12.70 -7.36
CA ILE A 54 -0.29 13.35 -7.73
C ILE A 54 0.58 13.45 -6.46
N ASN A 55 -0.05 13.83 -5.36
CA ASN A 55 0.60 14.05 -4.07
C ASN A 55 0.75 12.77 -3.23
N GLN A 56 0.14 11.64 -3.63
CA GLN A 56 0.34 10.31 -3.04
C GLN A 56 1.55 9.59 -3.65
N THR A 57 2.64 10.34 -3.84
CA THR A 57 3.91 9.84 -4.37
C THR A 57 5.08 10.22 -3.47
N GLY A 58 6.09 9.36 -3.43
CA GLY A 58 7.26 9.50 -2.56
C GLY A 58 8.57 9.20 -3.27
N ASP A 59 9.65 9.58 -2.61
CA ASP A 59 11.03 9.34 -3.05
C ASP A 59 11.55 8.00 -2.48
N MET A 60 10.95 7.54 -1.38
CA MET A 60 11.23 6.26 -0.73
C MET A 60 9.99 5.39 -0.69
N LYS A 61 10.19 4.07 -0.79
CA LYS A 61 9.15 3.06 -0.71
C LYS A 61 9.62 1.89 0.15
N LEU A 62 8.73 1.42 1.02
CA LEU A 62 8.89 0.18 1.75
C LEU A 62 7.59 -0.60 1.63
N ASP A 63 7.66 -1.79 1.07
CA ASP A 63 6.56 -2.75 0.99
C ASP A 63 7.05 -4.09 1.54
N LEU A 64 6.28 -4.67 2.45
CA LEU A 64 6.50 -5.97 3.07
C LEU A 64 5.22 -6.76 2.92
N SER A 65 5.32 -8.02 2.55
CA SER A 65 4.17 -8.90 2.39
C SER A 65 4.49 -10.31 2.91
N ALA A 66 3.70 -10.74 3.88
CA ALA A 66 3.66 -12.11 4.34
C ALA A 66 2.39 -12.75 3.78
N GLU A 67 2.54 -13.87 3.07
CA GLU A 67 1.42 -14.60 2.50
C GLU A 67 1.58 -16.08 2.78
N TYR A 68 0.51 -16.67 3.31
CA TYR A 68 0.35 -18.08 3.54
C TYR A 68 -0.60 -18.64 2.49
N ARG A 69 -0.14 -19.61 1.70
CA ARG A 69 -0.91 -20.22 0.60
C ARG A 69 -1.24 -21.66 0.97
N THR A 70 -2.47 -22.07 0.73
CA THR A 70 -2.90 -23.45 0.90
C THR A 70 -3.79 -23.87 -0.27
N TYR A 71 -3.64 -25.11 -0.70
CA TYR A 71 -4.57 -25.72 -1.62
C TYR A 71 -5.87 -26.04 -0.87
N LEU A 72 -7.00 -25.53 -1.35
CA LEU A 72 -8.30 -25.79 -0.72
C LEU A 72 -8.91 -27.07 -1.30
N PHE A 73 -9.35 -26.99 -2.56
CA PHE A 73 -9.91 -28.12 -3.30
C PHE A 73 -9.99 -27.78 -4.80
N TRP A 74 -9.90 -28.80 -5.64
CA TRP A 74 -9.98 -28.70 -7.10
C TRP A 74 -9.01 -27.67 -7.72
N LYS A 75 -9.51 -26.54 -8.23
CA LYS A 75 -8.70 -25.46 -8.83
C LYS A 75 -8.58 -24.26 -7.90
N PHE A 76 -9.09 -24.37 -6.67
CA PHE A 76 -9.12 -23.28 -5.69
C PHE A 76 -7.90 -23.38 -4.77
N ASP A 77 -7.08 -22.33 -4.78
CA ASP A 77 -6.05 -22.08 -3.80
C ASP A 77 -6.49 -20.92 -2.90
N GLY A 78 -6.39 -21.13 -1.60
CA GLY A 78 -6.56 -20.09 -0.60
C GLY A 78 -5.24 -19.39 -0.31
N ALA A 79 -5.31 -18.09 -0.06
CA ALA A 79 -4.21 -17.31 0.45
C ALA A 79 -4.70 -16.50 1.66
N ALA A 80 -3.92 -16.45 2.73
CA ALA A 80 -4.07 -15.47 3.79
C ALA A 80 -2.85 -14.57 3.75
N PHE A 81 -3.04 -13.25 3.83
CA PHE A 81 -1.93 -12.32 3.70
C PHE A 81 -1.98 -11.20 4.73
N VAL A 82 -0.79 -10.70 5.03
CA VAL A 82 -0.54 -9.51 5.81
C VAL A 82 0.47 -8.68 5.03
N ASP A 83 0.05 -7.48 4.62
CA ASP A 83 0.89 -6.53 3.90
C ASP A 83 1.17 -5.34 4.82
N ALA A 84 2.40 -4.86 4.81
CA ALA A 84 2.81 -3.67 5.53
C ALA A 84 3.63 -2.79 4.60
N GLY A 85 3.34 -1.51 4.52
CA GLY A 85 4.11 -0.63 3.66
C GLY A 85 3.80 0.83 3.87
N ASN A 86 4.66 1.67 3.33
CA ASN A 86 4.40 3.09 3.11
C ASN A 86 5.42 3.66 2.12
N ILE A 87 5.14 4.86 1.64
CA ILE A 87 6.06 5.70 0.89
C ILE A 87 6.37 6.96 1.70
N TRP A 88 7.55 7.53 1.48
CA TRP A 88 7.96 8.77 2.12
C TRP A 88 8.70 9.67 1.14
N THR A 89 8.83 10.93 1.50
CA THR A 89 9.64 11.91 0.79
C THR A 89 10.96 12.12 1.53
N LEU A 90 12.06 12.27 0.79
CA LEU A 90 13.38 12.53 1.37
C LEU A 90 13.53 14.00 1.77
N ARG A 91 12.83 14.87 1.05
CA ARG A 91 12.80 16.32 1.27
C ARG A 91 11.42 16.74 1.75
N SER A 92 11.36 17.86 2.46
CA SER A 92 10.10 18.48 2.84
C SER A 92 9.50 19.19 1.63
N TYR A 93 8.29 18.80 1.24
CA TYR A 93 7.51 19.46 0.20
C TYR A 93 6.28 20.10 0.83
N ALA A 94 6.03 21.37 0.52
CA ALA A 94 4.87 22.11 1.07
C ALA A 94 3.52 21.48 0.68
N GLU A 95 3.47 20.79 -0.47
CA GLU A 95 2.27 20.11 -0.97
C GLU A 95 2.01 18.75 -0.31
N GLN A 96 2.97 18.23 0.47
CA GLN A 96 2.91 16.90 1.11
C GLN A 96 3.25 16.97 2.62
N PRO A 97 2.51 17.76 3.43
CA PRO A 97 2.75 17.87 4.86
C PRO A 97 2.65 16.50 5.55
N GLY A 98 3.62 16.19 6.41
CA GLY A 98 3.67 14.92 7.14
C GLY A 98 4.13 13.70 6.34
N GLY A 99 4.52 13.89 5.06
CA GLY A 99 5.05 12.83 4.20
C GLY A 99 6.57 12.65 4.25
N GLN A 100 7.29 13.50 4.98
CA GLN A 100 8.76 13.44 5.08
C GLN A 100 9.22 12.29 5.97
N PHE A 101 10.22 11.54 5.49
CA PHE A 101 10.85 10.46 6.24
C PHE A 101 11.61 11.01 7.46
N HIS A 102 11.25 10.52 8.64
CA HIS A 102 11.95 10.79 9.89
C HIS A 102 12.31 9.47 10.56
N PHE A 103 13.60 9.21 10.80
CA PHE A 103 14.07 7.98 11.45
C PHE A 103 13.43 7.72 12.83
N THR A 104 12.95 8.75 13.51
CA THR A 104 12.28 8.66 14.81
C THR A 104 10.82 8.25 14.74
N ASP A 105 10.14 8.47 13.61
CA ASP A 105 8.68 8.34 13.52
C ASP A 105 8.20 7.49 12.35
N PHE A 106 9.08 7.11 11.41
CA PHE A 106 8.71 6.32 10.23
C PHE A 106 8.00 5.00 10.60
N TYR A 107 8.42 4.33 11.68
CA TYR A 107 7.82 3.07 12.11
C TYR A 107 6.35 3.22 12.55
N LYS A 108 5.97 4.39 13.08
CA LYS A 108 4.57 4.70 13.43
C LYS A 108 3.72 5.04 12.22
N GLN A 109 4.37 5.27 11.08
CA GLN A 109 3.72 5.61 9.82
C GLN A 109 3.57 4.37 8.92
N ILE A 110 4.02 3.18 9.33
CA ILE A 110 3.85 1.98 8.52
C ILE A 110 2.36 1.61 8.49
N ALA A 111 1.80 1.56 7.28
CA ALA A 111 0.43 1.09 7.09
C ALA A 111 0.44 -0.43 7.06
N VAL A 112 -0.58 -1.06 7.65
CA VAL A 112 -0.70 -2.51 7.70
C VAL A 112 -2.10 -2.89 7.23
N ALA A 113 -2.18 -3.88 6.34
CA ALA A 113 -3.39 -4.54 5.93
C ALA A 113 -3.29 -6.04 6.15
N TYR A 114 -4.42 -6.68 6.39
CA TYR A 114 -4.54 -8.12 6.36
C TYR A 114 -5.70 -8.49 5.45
N GLY A 115 -5.69 -9.71 4.95
CA GLY A 115 -6.73 -10.14 4.05
C GLY A 115 -6.66 -11.60 3.67
N ILE A 116 -7.63 -11.99 2.87
CA ILE A 116 -7.74 -13.32 2.29
C ILE A 116 -7.79 -13.19 0.78
N GLY A 117 -7.10 -14.09 0.10
CA GLY A 117 -7.08 -14.22 -1.33
C GLY A 117 -7.66 -15.56 -1.75
N LEU A 118 -8.46 -15.57 -2.80
CA LEU A 118 -8.87 -16.78 -3.49
C LEU A 118 -8.26 -16.79 -4.88
N ARG A 119 -7.64 -17.91 -5.25
CA ARG A 119 -7.01 -18.07 -6.55
C ARG A 119 -7.61 -19.26 -7.26
N LEU A 120 -7.99 -19.05 -8.52
CA LEU A 120 -8.47 -20.11 -9.39
C LEU A 120 -7.39 -20.40 -10.42
N ASN A 121 -6.78 -21.57 -10.31
CA ASN A 121 -5.73 -22.00 -11.22
C ASN A 121 -6.32 -22.85 -12.36
N PHE A 122 -6.42 -22.26 -13.55
CA PHE A 122 -6.93 -22.95 -14.73
C PHE A 122 -5.82 -23.61 -15.59
N GLY A 123 -4.55 -23.46 -15.20
CA GLY A 123 -3.37 -24.00 -15.88
C GLY A 123 -2.73 -23.02 -16.86
N TYR A 124 -3.52 -22.27 -17.62
CA TYR A 124 -3.06 -21.27 -18.61
C TYR A 124 -3.16 -19.82 -18.11
N PHE A 125 -4.07 -19.55 -17.17
CA PHE A 125 -4.08 -18.32 -16.38
C PHE A 125 -4.58 -18.61 -14.96
N ILE A 126 -4.32 -17.65 -14.07
CA ILE A 126 -4.83 -17.65 -12.70
C ILE A 126 -5.76 -16.45 -12.55
N LEU A 127 -6.94 -16.66 -11.96
CA LEU A 127 -7.78 -15.57 -11.47
C LEU A 127 -7.45 -15.35 -10.00
N ARG A 128 -7.25 -14.10 -9.61
CA ARG A 128 -6.98 -13.72 -8.22
C ARG A 128 -8.08 -12.79 -7.73
N PHE A 129 -8.64 -13.14 -6.59
CA PHE A 129 -9.59 -12.34 -5.85
C PHE A 129 -8.98 -12.06 -4.49
N ASP A 130 -8.49 -10.85 -4.26
CA ASP A 130 -7.84 -10.46 -3.02
C ASP A 130 -8.77 -9.50 -2.26
N MET A 131 -9.21 -9.90 -1.08
CA MET A 131 -10.01 -9.10 -0.16
C MET A 131 -9.11 -8.62 0.97
N GLY A 132 -8.80 -7.33 0.99
CA GLY A 132 -7.94 -6.68 1.98
C GLY A 132 -8.72 -5.79 2.92
N MET A 133 -8.36 -5.82 4.21
CA MET A 133 -8.82 -4.88 5.22
C MET A 133 -7.63 -4.09 5.78
N LYS A 134 -7.81 -2.78 5.96
CA LYS A 134 -6.82 -1.94 6.65
C LYS A 134 -6.81 -2.28 8.13
N ALA A 135 -5.63 -2.59 8.67
CA ALA A 135 -5.40 -2.85 10.09
C ALA A 135 -4.90 -1.59 10.80
N ILE A 136 -3.90 -0.94 10.19
CA ILE A 136 -3.27 0.29 10.68
C ILE A 136 -3.27 1.31 9.56
N ASN A 137 -3.94 2.44 9.78
CA ASN A 137 -4.01 3.53 8.82
C ASN A 137 -3.25 4.76 9.32
N PRO A 138 -2.03 5.04 8.81
CA PRO A 138 -1.18 6.11 9.30
C PRO A 138 -1.70 7.51 8.93
N ALA A 139 -2.66 7.62 8.01
CA ALA A 139 -3.25 8.89 7.58
C ALA A 139 -4.20 9.50 8.64
N TYR A 140 -4.62 8.71 9.64
CA TYR A 140 -5.51 9.17 10.71
C TYR A 140 -4.73 9.28 12.04
N GLU A 141 -4.91 10.39 12.75
CA GLU A 141 -4.31 10.62 14.06
C GLU A 141 -5.21 10.16 15.22
N THR A 142 -6.52 10.02 14.97
CA THR A 142 -7.47 9.49 15.94
C THR A 142 -7.19 8.01 16.21
N LYS A 143 -6.99 7.63 17.48
CA LYS A 143 -6.68 6.22 17.85
C LYS A 143 -7.66 5.21 17.27
N ASN A 144 -8.95 5.54 17.18
CA ASN A 144 -9.99 4.64 16.67
C ASN A 144 -9.90 4.42 15.15
N GLU A 145 -9.45 5.42 14.39
CA GLU A 145 -9.33 5.34 12.93
C GLU A 145 -7.93 4.89 12.50
N HIS A 146 -6.92 5.16 13.33
CA HIS A 146 -5.56 4.68 13.15
C HIS A 146 -5.47 3.15 13.29
N TYR A 147 -6.20 2.57 14.25
CA TYR A 147 -6.29 1.13 14.47
C TYR A 147 -7.65 0.61 13.97
N ALA A 148 -7.83 0.56 12.66
CA ALA A 148 -9.03 0.04 12.01
C ALA A 148 -9.32 -1.44 12.36
N PHE A 149 -8.35 -2.19 12.90
CA PHE A 149 -8.59 -3.52 13.48
C PHE A 149 -9.58 -3.51 14.67
N LEU A 150 -9.61 -2.44 15.47
CA LEU A 150 -10.47 -2.33 16.66
C LEU A 150 -11.86 -1.78 16.35
N HIS A 151 -11.97 -0.92 15.32
CA HIS A 151 -13.22 -0.32 14.87
C HIS A 151 -13.30 -0.37 13.33
N PRO A 152 -13.57 -1.55 12.74
CA PRO A 152 -13.54 -1.70 11.29
C PRO A 152 -14.72 -0.96 10.64
N ASP A 153 -14.43 -0.05 9.71
CA ASP A 153 -15.43 0.54 8.82
C ASP A 153 -15.31 -0.10 7.43
N PHE A 154 -16.27 -0.97 7.09
CA PHE A 154 -16.27 -1.66 5.79
C PHE A 154 -16.36 -0.70 4.60
N SER A 155 -16.91 0.51 4.75
CA SER A 155 -17.00 1.46 3.63
C SER A 155 -15.65 2.14 3.34
N ARG A 156 -14.76 2.22 4.33
CA ARG A 156 -13.48 2.96 4.25
C ARG A 156 -12.27 2.03 4.19
N ASP A 157 -12.34 0.92 4.91
CA ASP A 157 -11.18 0.08 5.24
C ASP A 157 -11.15 -1.24 4.47
N PHE A 158 -12.24 -1.60 3.79
CA PHE A 158 -12.30 -2.75 2.89
C PHE A 158 -11.86 -2.37 1.47
N SER A 159 -11.03 -3.22 0.87
CA SER A 159 -10.62 -3.12 -0.52
C SER A 159 -10.71 -4.47 -1.21
N PHE A 160 -11.26 -4.48 -2.40
CA PHE A 160 -11.38 -5.67 -3.24
C PHE A 160 -10.55 -5.49 -4.50
N HIS A 161 -9.64 -6.42 -4.73
CA HIS A 161 -8.81 -6.47 -5.92
C HIS A 161 -9.11 -7.70 -6.73
N PHE A 162 -9.23 -7.48 -8.04
CA PHE A 162 -9.38 -8.53 -9.03
C PHE A 162 -8.21 -8.45 -10.01
N ALA A 163 -7.55 -9.58 -10.24
CA ALA A 163 -6.47 -9.68 -11.22
C ALA A 163 -6.59 -10.95 -12.05
N VAL A 164 -6.26 -10.83 -13.33
CA VAL A 164 -6.24 -11.92 -14.30
C VAL A 164 -4.85 -12.01 -14.90
N GLY A 165 -4.27 -13.21 -14.88
CA GLY A 165 -3.03 -13.51 -15.57
C GLY A 165 -1.93 -14.07 -14.68
N MET A 166 -0.89 -14.59 -15.31
CA MET A 166 0.34 -14.93 -14.61
C MET A 166 1.07 -13.63 -14.26
N PRO A 167 1.52 -13.42 -13.02
CA PRO A 167 2.54 -12.42 -12.79
C PRO A 167 3.77 -12.87 -13.60
N PHE A 168 4.16 -12.02 -14.54
CA PHE A 168 5.39 -12.12 -15.33
C PHE A 168 6.61 -12.37 -14.46
#